data_AF-A0A427URH5-F1
#
_entry.id   AF-A0A427URH5-F1
#
_cell.length_a   1.000
_cell.length_b   1.000
_cell.length_c   1.000
_cell.angle_alpha   90.00
_cell.angle_beta   90.00
_cell.angle_gamma   90.00
#
_symmetry.space_group_name_H-M   'P 1'
#
loop_
_entity.id
_entity.type
_entity.pdbx_description
1 polymer ?
#
loop_
_entity_poly.entity_id
_entity_poly.type
_entity_poly.pdbx_seq_one_letter_code
_entity_poly.pdbx_strand_id
1 'polypeptide(L)'
;MAKTKGDLVLKALRKAGLYSNATLTDADPQAIEDAVNDLEDMMAQWQAKGIDLGYLFADAANNVQPHPDDDSGIPSWAYNGVSLKLAVQVCMDNVIQPSDALLTAADDAYQTICIALTKVPSLERRNDMPRGAGNKNTFTWNRFYIEGDDPTT
;
A
#
# COMPACT_ATOMS: atom_id res chain seq x y z
N MET A 1 11.89 -14.88 -2.57
CA MET A 1 12.91 -13.84 -2.30
C MET A 1 12.18 -12.52 -2.30
N ALA A 2 12.25 -11.80 -1.19
CA ALA A 2 11.75 -10.43 -1.14
C ALA A 2 12.67 -9.54 -1.98
N LYS A 3 12.10 -8.44 -2.49
CA LYS A 3 12.76 -7.56 -3.46
C LYS A 3 13.55 -6.49 -2.71
N THR A 4 14.76 -6.19 -3.17
CA THR A 4 15.58 -5.14 -2.57
C THR A 4 14.98 -3.76 -2.84
N LYS A 5 15.29 -2.79 -1.98
CA LYS A 5 14.88 -1.38 -2.15
C LYS A 5 15.44 -0.79 -3.45
N GLY A 6 16.67 -1.15 -3.80
CA GLY A 6 17.34 -0.77 -5.04
C GLY A 6 16.62 -1.27 -6.29
N ASP A 7 16.10 -2.50 -6.28
CA ASP A 7 15.30 -3.03 -7.40
C ASP A 7 14.02 -2.20 -7.64
N LEU A 8 13.35 -1.78 -6.56
CA LEU A 8 12.16 -0.92 -6.60
C LEU A 8 12.49 0.46 -7.18
N VAL A 9 13.53 1.10 -6.64
CA VAL A 9 13.98 2.42 -7.08
C VAL A 9 14.41 2.38 -8.53
N LEU A 10 15.26 1.44 -8.93
CA LEU A 10 15.73 1.31 -10.30
C LEU A 10 14.56 1.08 -11.28
N LYS A 11 13.55 0.31 -10.87
CA LYS A 11 12.33 0.16 -11.67
C LYS A 11 11.50 1.45 -11.75
N ALA A 12 11.36 2.19 -10.66
CA ALA A 12 10.63 3.47 -10.63
C ALA A 12 11.31 4.50 -11.54
N LEU A 13 12.61 4.63 -11.39
CA LEU A 13 13.53 5.39 -12.21
C LEU A 13 13.39 5.05 -13.71
N ARG A 14 13.30 3.76 -14.05
CA ARG A 14 13.04 3.30 -15.42
C ARG A 14 11.66 3.71 -15.97
N LYS A 15 10.67 3.81 -15.10
CA LYS A 15 9.28 4.16 -15.48
C LYS A 15 9.08 5.67 -15.58
N ALA A 16 9.78 6.45 -14.76
CA ALA A 16 9.80 7.91 -14.83
C ALA A 16 10.37 8.44 -16.15
N GLY A 17 11.08 7.60 -16.93
CA GLY A 17 11.71 8.01 -18.19
C GLY A 17 13.03 8.76 -18.01
N LEU A 18 13.42 9.02 -16.75
CA LEU A 18 14.75 9.47 -16.36
C LEU A 18 15.82 8.42 -16.65
N TYR A 19 15.42 7.15 -16.60
CA TYR A 19 16.27 6.02 -16.91
C TYR A 19 15.62 5.18 -17.98
N SER A 20 16.36 4.84 -19.01
CA SER A 20 15.96 3.75 -19.88
C SER A 20 17.19 3.03 -20.37
N ASN A 21 17.18 1.71 -20.19
CA ASN A 21 18.18 0.84 -20.81
C ASN A 21 18.16 0.98 -22.36
N ALA A 22 17.07 1.51 -22.92
CA ALA A 22 16.98 1.84 -24.35
C ALA A 22 17.60 3.19 -24.73
N THR A 23 17.77 4.14 -23.79
CA THR A 23 18.35 5.47 -24.05
C THR A 23 19.76 5.64 -23.49
N LEU A 24 20.34 4.61 -22.85
CA LEU A 24 21.72 4.60 -22.33
C LEU A 24 22.03 5.78 -21.39
N THR A 25 21.04 6.18 -20.59
CA THR A 25 21.19 7.19 -19.54
C THR A 25 21.47 6.47 -18.23
N ASP A 26 22.67 6.67 -17.71
CA ASP A 26 23.11 6.07 -16.44
C ASP A 26 22.61 6.87 -15.25
N ALA A 27 22.24 6.16 -14.19
CA ALA A 27 21.83 6.76 -12.93
C ALA A 27 22.98 7.33 -12.15
N ASP A 28 22.86 8.62 -11.83
CA ASP A 28 23.74 9.23 -10.84
C ASP A 28 23.54 8.46 -9.52
N PRO A 29 24.60 7.88 -8.94
CA PRO A 29 24.49 7.09 -7.71
C PRO A 29 23.80 7.86 -6.58
N GLN A 30 23.99 9.18 -6.54
CA GLN A 30 23.37 10.03 -5.52
C GLN A 30 21.85 10.13 -5.71
N ALA A 31 21.36 10.17 -6.95
CA ALA A 31 19.92 10.17 -7.22
C ALA A 31 19.24 8.85 -6.83
N ILE A 32 19.98 7.73 -6.78
CA ILE A 32 19.47 6.45 -6.28
C ILE A 32 19.31 6.51 -4.77
N GLU A 33 20.31 7.03 -4.05
CA GLU A 33 20.24 7.20 -2.59
C GLU A 33 19.11 8.14 -2.18
N ASP A 34 18.97 9.28 -2.86
CA ASP A 34 17.88 10.23 -2.61
C ASP A 34 16.52 9.58 -2.86
N ALA A 35 16.35 8.84 -3.97
CA ALA A 35 15.11 8.14 -4.28
C ALA A 35 14.80 6.97 -3.31
N VAL A 36 15.80 6.40 -2.62
CA VAL A 36 15.58 5.44 -1.53
C VAL A 36 14.99 6.15 -0.30
N ASN A 37 15.47 7.36 0.02
CA ASN A 37 14.89 8.17 1.10
C ASN A 37 13.45 8.57 0.77
N ASP A 38 13.17 8.98 -0.47
CA ASP A 38 11.81 9.29 -0.92
C ASP A 38 10.87 8.08 -0.81
N LEU A 39 11.39 6.88 -1.05
CA LEU A 39 10.64 5.63 -0.90
C LEU A 39 10.28 5.38 0.57
N GLU A 40 11.22 5.57 1.51
CA GLU A 40 10.96 5.45 2.94
C GLU A 40 9.89 6.44 3.40
N ASP A 41 10.00 7.71 2.98
CA ASP A 41 9.02 8.75 3.31
C ASP A 41 7.63 8.44 2.72
N MET A 42 7.57 7.96 1.47
CA MET A 42 6.32 7.55 0.84
C MET A 42 5.67 6.38 1.60
N MET A 43 6.46 5.39 2.01
CA MET A 43 5.96 4.23 2.77
C MET A 43 5.50 4.64 4.17
N ALA A 44 6.18 5.57 4.83
CA ALA A 44 5.77 6.11 6.13
C ALA A 44 4.43 6.86 6.02
N GLN A 45 4.23 7.65 4.96
CA GLN A 45 2.96 8.32 4.69
C GLN A 45 1.81 7.33 4.44
N TRP A 46 2.09 6.20 3.77
CA TRP A 46 1.08 5.18 3.51
C TRP A 46 0.70 4.44 4.79
N GLN A 47 1.67 4.13 5.65
CA GLN A 47 1.42 3.54 6.95
C GLN A 47 0.56 4.46 7.84
N ALA A 48 0.82 5.78 7.82
CA ALA A 48 0.01 6.76 8.54
C ALA A 48 -1.46 6.80 8.07
N LYS A 49 -1.72 6.45 6.81
CA LYS A 49 -3.08 6.32 6.23
C LYS A 49 -3.72 4.95 6.50
N GLY A 50 -3.03 4.05 7.20
CA GLY A 50 -3.49 2.68 7.47
C GLY A 50 -3.23 1.69 6.34
N ILE A 51 -2.41 2.05 5.35
CA ILE A 51 -1.97 1.14 4.28
C ILE A 51 -0.66 0.49 4.73
N ASP A 52 -0.77 -0.67 5.39
CA ASP A 52 0.39 -1.45 5.81
C ASP A 52 0.67 -2.60 4.84
N LEU A 53 1.83 -2.56 4.20
CA LEU A 53 2.31 -3.57 3.25
C LEU A 53 3.34 -4.53 3.87
N GLY A 54 3.66 -4.40 5.16
CA GLY A 54 4.76 -5.12 5.80
C GLY A 54 6.14 -4.62 5.36
N TYR A 55 6.24 -3.33 5.02
CA TYR A 55 7.50 -2.71 4.61
C TYR A 55 8.51 -2.69 5.75
N LEU A 56 9.76 -3.03 5.44
CA LEU A 56 10.88 -3.00 6.40
C LEU A 56 11.57 -1.63 6.37
N PHE A 57 11.11 -0.76 7.26
CA PHE A 57 11.74 0.54 7.48
C PHE A 57 13.17 0.38 7.98
N ALA A 58 14.05 1.28 7.53
CA ALA A 58 15.37 1.41 8.14
C ALA A 58 15.22 1.82 9.62
N ASP A 59 16.10 1.29 10.48
CA ASP A 59 16.02 1.55 11.90
C ASP A 59 16.52 2.96 12.23
N ALA A 60 15.56 3.90 12.26
CA ALA A 60 15.80 5.28 12.66
C ALA A 60 16.35 5.41 14.09
N ALA A 61 16.10 4.45 14.98
CA ALA A 61 16.61 4.47 16.36
C ALA A 61 18.11 4.14 16.41
N ASN A 62 18.62 3.39 15.44
CA ASN A 62 20.02 3.01 15.34
C ASN A 62 20.83 3.83 14.32
N ASN A 63 20.27 4.95 13.79
CA ASN A 63 20.87 5.77 12.74
C ASN A 63 21.28 4.96 11.49
N VAL A 64 20.55 3.90 11.18
CA VAL A 64 20.80 3.12 9.96
C VAL A 64 20.19 3.88 8.79
N GLN A 65 21.03 4.39 7.88
CA GLN A 65 20.54 4.97 6.64
C GLN A 65 19.97 3.86 5.74
N PRO A 66 18.85 4.11 5.04
CA PRO A 66 18.24 3.12 4.17
C PRO A 66 19.17 2.84 2.99
N HIS A 67 19.64 1.59 2.87
CA HIS A 67 20.57 1.21 1.82
C HIS A 67 19.83 0.58 0.62
N PRO A 68 20.27 0.80 -0.64
CA PRO A 68 19.67 0.17 -1.81
C PRO A 68 19.68 -1.38 -1.76
N ASP A 69 20.66 -1.98 -1.10
CA ASP A 69 20.76 -3.44 -0.98
C ASP A 69 19.85 -4.04 0.10
N ASP A 70 19.22 -3.20 0.92
CA ASP A 70 18.32 -3.68 1.97
C ASP A 70 17.05 -4.28 1.40
N ASP A 71 16.51 -5.27 2.12
CA ASP A 71 15.24 -5.88 1.78
C ASP A 71 14.09 -4.90 2.05
N SER A 72 13.16 -4.78 1.10
CA SER A 72 11.98 -3.94 1.26
C SER A 72 10.86 -4.61 2.05
N GLY A 73 10.85 -5.95 2.15
CA GLY A 73 9.76 -6.71 2.77
C GLY A 73 8.42 -6.69 2.02
N ILE A 74 8.33 -5.95 0.91
CA ILE A 74 7.08 -5.77 0.16
C ILE A 74 6.68 -7.06 -0.56
N PRO A 75 5.40 -7.47 -0.50
CA PRO A 75 4.94 -8.64 -1.21
C PRO A 75 4.95 -8.42 -2.73
N SER A 76 5.19 -9.49 -3.49
CA SER A 76 5.38 -9.44 -4.95
C SER A 76 4.21 -8.82 -5.72
N TRP A 77 2.99 -8.91 -5.19
CA TRP A 77 1.79 -8.34 -5.80
C TRP A 77 1.73 -6.80 -5.69
N ALA A 78 2.27 -6.22 -4.62
CA ALA A 78 2.30 -4.77 -4.38
C ALA A 78 3.52 -4.08 -5.02
N TYR A 79 4.56 -4.85 -5.36
CA TYR A 79 5.81 -4.39 -5.95
C TYR A 79 5.62 -3.43 -7.13
N ASN A 80 4.67 -3.72 -8.03
CA ASN A 80 4.44 -2.87 -9.19
C ASN A 80 3.82 -1.52 -8.81
N GLY A 81 2.83 -1.51 -7.93
CA GLY A 81 2.14 -0.29 -7.53
C GLY A 81 3.05 0.69 -6.80
N VAL A 82 3.88 0.17 -5.88
CA VAL A 82 4.88 0.99 -5.16
C VAL A 82 5.88 1.59 -6.13
N SER A 83 6.43 0.80 -7.08
CA SER A 83 7.38 1.32 -8.08
C SER A 83 6.77 2.40 -8.99
N LEU A 84 5.49 2.31 -9.33
CA LEU A 84 4.83 3.30 -10.20
C LEU A 84 4.52 4.59 -9.45
N LYS A 85 4.08 4.52 -8.19
CA LYS A 85 3.85 5.71 -7.37
C LYS A 85 5.15 6.44 -7.02
N LEU A 86 6.23 5.71 -6.75
CA LEU A 86 7.54 6.32 -6.59
C LEU A 86 7.98 7.03 -7.89
N ALA A 87 7.74 6.43 -9.06
CA ALA A 87 8.08 7.07 -10.33
C ALA A 87 7.37 8.41 -10.53
N VAL A 88 6.10 8.52 -10.11
CA VAL A 88 5.35 9.80 -10.13
C VAL A 88 6.02 10.82 -9.22
N GLN A 89 6.42 10.43 -8.01
CA GLN A 89 7.07 11.33 -7.05
C GLN A 89 8.40 11.86 -7.59
N VAL A 90 9.26 10.97 -8.08
CA VAL A 90 10.55 11.36 -8.68
C VAL A 90 10.35 12.28 -9.90
N CYS A 91 9.30 12.09 -10.70
CA CYS A 91 8.97 13.03 -11.77
C CYS A 91 8.64 14.44 -11.23
N MET A 92 7.91 14.52 -10.12
CA MET A 92 7.59 15.81 -9.47
C MET A 92 8.85 16.50 -8.96
N ASP A 93 9.77 15.77 -8.33
CA ASP A 93 11.01 16.34 -7.78
C ASP A 93 11.94 16.86 -8.87
N ASN A 94 11.96 16.19 -10.03
CA ASN A 94 12.71 16.61 -11.21
C ASN A 94 11.98 17.65 -12.08
N VAL A 95 10.79 18.11 -11.67
CA VAL A 95 9.97 19.08 -12.42
C VAL A 95 9.63 18.59 -13.84
N ILE A 96 9.54 17.27 -14.03
CA ILE A 96 9.19 16.61 -15.28
C ILE A 96 7.70 16.26 -15.24
N GLN A 97 6.97 16.59 -16.30
CA GLN A 97 5.57 16.18 -16.43
C GLN A 97 5.49 14.66 -16.64
N PRO A 98 4.84 13.90 -15.74
CA PRO A 98 4.63 12.48 -15.93
C PRO A 98 3.68 12.24 -17.11
N SER A 99 3.89 11.15 -17.85
CA SER A 99 2.98 10.76 -18.93
C SER A 99 1.60 10.36 -18.37
N ASP A 100 0.52 10.71 -19.06
CA ASP A 100 -0.85 10.32 -18.71
C ASP A 100 -1.03 8.80 -18.53
N ALA A 101 -0.30 8.00 -19.32
CA ALA A 101 -0.31 6.55 -19.20
C ALA A 101 0.31 6.07 -17.89
N LEU A 102 1.34 6.77 -17.40
CA LEU A 102 1.99 6.49 -16.13
C LEU A 102 1.10 6.89 -14.95
N LEU A 103 0.43 8.05 -15.02
CA LEU A 103 -0.52 8.50 -14.00
C LEU A 103 -1.67 7.49 -13.84
N THR A 104 -2.31 7.13 -14.95
CA THR A 104 -3.40 6.14 -14.97
C THR A 104 -2.96 4.80 -14.38
N ALA A 105 -1.82 4.28 -14.84
CA ALA A 105 -1.29 3.00 -14.35
C ALA A 105 -0.91 3.05 -12.86
N ALA A 106 -0.39 4.17 -12.37
CA ALA A 106 -0.05 4.35 -10.97
C ALA A 106 -1.31 4.41 -10.10
N ASP A 107 -2.36 5.10 -10.55
CA ASP A 107 -3.64 5.16 -9.86
C ASP A 107 -4.33 3.80 -9.80
N ASP A 108 -4.41 3.08 -10.90
CA ASP A 108 -5.00 1.72 -10.94
C ASP A 108 -4.27 0.77 -9.99
N ALA A 109 -2.94 0.82 -9.96
CA ALA A 109 -2.14 -0.03 -9.09
C ALA A 109 -2.31 0.34 -7.61
N TYR A 110 -2.41 1.63 -7.29
CA TYR A 110 -2.69 2.10 -5.93
C TYR A 110 -4.09 1.71 -5.44
N GLN A 111 -5.10 1.84 -6.30
CA GLN A 111 -6.46 1.38 -5.98
C GLN A 111 -6.50 -0.12 -5.74
N THR A 112 -5.79 -0.90 -6.55
CA THR A 112 -5.67 -2.35 -6.37
C THR A 112 -5.09 -2.70 -4.99
N ILE A 113 -4.07 -1.95 -4.53
CA ILE A 113 -3.51 -2.10 -3.18
C ILE A 113 -4.53 -1.78 -2.10
N CYS A 114 -5.24 -0.67 -2.23
CA CYS A 114 -6.26 -0.27 -1.26
C CYS A 114 -7.38 -1.32 -1.17
N ILE A 115 -7.85 -1.83 -2.31
CA ILE A 115 -8.89 -2.86 -2.37
C ILE A 115 -8.41 -4.15 -1.71
N ALA A 116 -7.17 -4.57 -1.97
CA ALA A 116 -6.60 -5.79 -1.39
C ALA A 116 -6.47 -5.71 0.14
N LEU A 117 -6.18 -4.54 0.69
CA LEU A 117 -6.04 -4.31 2.12
C LEU A 117 -7.39 -4.06 2.83
N THR A 118 -8.40 -3.59 2.11
CA THR A 118 -9.69 -3.24 2.71
C THR A 118 -10.45 -4.50 3.11
N LYS A 119 -10.66 -4.68 4.42
CA LYS A 119 -11.57 -5.69 4.95
C LYS A 119 -12.95 -5.08 5.16
N VAL A 120 -13.88 -5.38 4.27
CA VAL A 120 -15.29 -4.99 4.44
C VAL A 120 -15.93 -5.92 5.48
N PRO A 121 -16.36 -5.42 6.65
CA PRO A 121 -17.09 -6.25 7.60
C PRO A 121 -18.45 -6.62 7.00
N SER A 122 -18.86 -7.87 7.14
CA SER A 122 -20.23 -8.26 6.84
C SER A 122 -21.16 -7.57 7.81
N LEU A 123 -22.24 -6.97 7.31
CA LEU A 123 -23.31 -6.47 8.17
C LEU A 123 -23.95 -7.65 8.91
N GLU A 124 -23.90 -7.64 10.23
CA GLU A 124 -24.62 -8.63 11.03
C GLU A 124 -26.12 -8.36 11.04
N ARG A 125 -26.89 -9.41 11.32
CA ARG A 125 -28.35 -9.39 11.23
C ARG A 125 -28.96 -8.40 12.22
N ARG A 126 -29.81 -7.49 11.73
CA ARG A 126 -30.60 -6.57 12.55
C ARG A 126 -31.56 -7.34 13.46
N ASN A 127 -31.85 -6.80 14.65
CA ASN A 127 -32.65 -7.49 15.68
C ASN A 127 -34.10 -7.78 15.23
N ASP A 128 -34.65 -6.98 14.32
CA ASP A 128 -36.02 -7.13 13.78
C ASP A 128 -36.15 -8.17 12.66
N MET A 129 -35.04 -8.66 12.11
CA MET A 129 -35.08 -9.69 11.08
C MET A 129 -35.57 -11.00 11.74
N PRO A 130 -36.54 -11.73 11.16
CA PRO A 130 -36.91 -13.04 11.68
C PRO A 130 -35.74 -14.03 11.56
N ARG A 131 -35.62 -14.98 12.51
CA ARG A 131 -34.56 -16.02 12.48
C ARG A 131 -34.83 -17.13 11.45
N GLY A 132 -36.06 -17.23 10.96
CA GLY A 132 -36.56 -18.37 10.18
C GLY A 132 -36.83 -19.59 11.06
N ALA A 133 -37.94 -20.29 10.83
CA ALA A 133 -38.36 -21.45 11.62
C ALA A 133 -37.41 -22.66 11.52
N GLY A 134 -36.46 -22.64 10.58
CA GLY A 134 -35.42 -23.66 10.40
C GLY A 134 -34.18 -23.48 11.29
N ASN A 135 -33.97 -22.31 11.90
CA ASN A 135 -32.79 -22.02 12.70
C ASN A 135 -33.04 -22.31 14.20
N LYS A 136 -32.90 -23.59 14.59
CA LYS A 136 -33.23 -24.13 15.93
C LYS A 136 -32.07 -24.07 16.94
N ASN A 137 -31.18 -23.08 16.85
CA ASN A 137 -30.04 -23.00 17.76
C ASN A 137 -30.46 -22.48 19.16
N THR A 138 -30.00 -23.13 20.24
CA THR A 138 -30.39 -22.89 21.64
C THR A 138 -29.85 -21.56 22.20
N PHE A 139 -28.84 -20.96 21.55
CA PHE A 139 -28.15 -19.76 22.05
C PHE A 139 -28.43 -18.54 21.16
N THR A 140 -28.90 -17.44 21.76
CA THR A 140 -29.17 -16.12 21.12
C THR A 140 -27.94 -15.21 21.04
N TRP A 141 -26.73 -15.78 21.04
CA TRP A 141 -25.47 -15.04 21.16
C TRP A 141 -25.00 -14.63 19.75
N ASN A 142 -25.29 -13.37 19.38
CA ASN A 142 -24.91 -12.56 18.19
C ASN A 142 -26.11 -11.72 17.72
N ARG A 143 -26.67 -10.90 18.61
CA ARG A 143 -27.61 -9.84 18.23
C ARG A 143 -26.92 -8.51 18.47
N PHE A 144 -26.62 -7.78 17.40
CA PHE A 144 -26.37 -6.34 17.54
C PHE A 144 -27.73 -5.66 17.65
N TYR A 145 -27.86 -4.76 18.62
CA TYR A 145 -29.11 -4.22 19.19
C TYR A 145 -29.82 -5.18 20.16
N ILE A 146 -29.26 -5.31 21.37
CA ILE A 146 -30.05 -5.70 22.55
C ILE A 146 -30.78 -4.41 22.96
N GLU A 147 -31.95 -4.15 22.38
CA GLU A 147 -32.93 -3.36 23.13
C GLU A 147 -33.18 -4.15 24.42
N GLY A 148 -33.01 -3.51 25.57
CA GLY A 148 -33.41 -4.13 26.82
C GLY A 148 -34.88 -4.48 26.69
N ASP A 149 -35.23 -5.75 26.88
CA ASP A 149 -36.63 -6.15 27.01
C ASP A 149 -37.21 -5.31 28.16
N ASP A 150 -37.99 -4.29 27.82
CA ASP A 150 -38.80 -3.60 28.81
C ASP A 150 -39.93 -4.57 29.16
N PRO A 151 -40.02 -5.07 30.41
CA PRO A 151 -40.91 -6.18 30.76
C PRO A 151 -42.41 -5.80 30.80
N THR A 152 -42.84 -4.77 30.05
CA THR A 152 -44.17 -4.17 30.15
C THR A 152 -45.00 -4.18 28.85
N THR A 153 -44.66 -5.01 27.86
CA THR A 153 -45.55 -5.29 26.71
C THR A 153 -45.71 -6.77 26.45
#